data_AF-A0A923XXT8-F1
#
_entry.id   AF-A0A923XXT8-F1
#
_cell.length_a   1.000
_cell.length_b   1.000
_cell.length_c   1.000
_cell.angle_alpha   90.00
_cell.angle_beta   90.00
_cell.angle_gamma   90.00
#
_symmetry.space_group_name_H-M   'P 1'
#
loop_
_entity.id
_entity.type
_entity.pdbx_description
1 polymer ?
#
loop_
_entity_poly.entity_id
_entity_poly.type
_entity_poly.pdbx_seq_one_letter_code
_entity_poly.pdbx_strand_id
1 'polypeptide(L)'
;RIDKPGGDIDTISKRLAYIRTWTYVAQRSGWVDDDSHWRDETRRVEDRLSDALHAALTQRFVDRRTSVLLRRLKQKETLVAEVNDKGEVTVEGEFVGRMEGFRFRQDGTGAEGATLRQAAMAALKPQFHLLADKFYNAPDTEMDFTTQGGLMWGNSAIGKLVKGGEASRPQVEVFVEEEVGTDIADKVRRRAQHFIDRKIAAQFEPLMAMARDETLQGLARGFAFRLVEAMGVLARDAVTNDVKELDQESRSALRKHGVRFGQFTIFLPLLLKPAATRLRLVLWSLWNGLQDSPESPPPGLVTIPNLPEVPRSHYTLAGYHPAGARAIRIDMLERLADLLRAKDSRAGFEATPEMLSITGMTLEQFVGLMAGLGYSGEKAERVKVKAAAPVIAKVEAPEEPVSLNPVPEEVSLINPAPEEVSLPAPEAVEPVAEAAPEMESYYTFTWAPKPRERPARPERAPRPERSPRPERSQPRTPATEAAPVVEGAEAAPVEAARPPRQDRDRRKDGEQRGPQGKPRESRPYEGSKPKGDRNDRGPRKDDTKKTYEARPPRVEKPIDPDNPFAVLAALRLKT
;
A
#
# COMPACT_ATOMS: atom_id res chain seq x y z
N ARG A 1 -50.06 -5.27 47.13
CA ARG A 1 -48.96 -5.30 48.15
C ARG A 1 -47.94 -6.39 47.84
N ILE A 2 -48.36 -7.64 47.61
CA ILE A 2 -47.48 -8.74 47.19
C ILE A 2 -46.86 -8.45 45.81
N ASP A 3 -47.68 -8.01 44.86
CA ASP A 3 -47.22 -7.42 43.59
C ASP A 3 -46.45 -6.11 43.83
N LYS A 4 -45.13 -6.25 44.02
CA LYS A 4 -44.08 -5.24 43.92
C LYS A 4 -42.77 -5.98 43.64
N PRO A 5 -42.11 -5.81 42.47
CA PRO A 5 -40.86 -6.51 42.17
C PRO A 5 -39.64 -5.94 42.91
N GLY A 6 -39.65 -4.66 43.32
CA GLY A 6 -38.51 -4.02 43.99
C GLY A 6 -38.35 -4.42 45.47
N GLY A 7 -37.18 -4.91 45.84
CA GLY A 7 -36.77 -5.28 47.21
C GLY A 7 -35.39 -5.94 47.22
N ASP A 8 -34.93 -6.39 48.38
CA ASP A 8 -33.83 -7.35 48.47
C ASP A 8 -34.33 -8.79 48.16
N ILE A 9 -33.40 -9.72 47.96
CA ILE A 9 -33.71 -11.12 47.63
C ILE A 9 -34.64 -11.75 48.67
N ASP A 10 -34.45 -11.47 49.96
CA ASP A 10 -35.29 -12.02 51.02
C ASP A 10 -36.71 -11.43 51.00
N THR A 11 -36.87 -10.16 50.65
CA THR A 11 -38.19 -9.52 50.45
C THR A 11 -38.90 -10.07 49.22
N ILE A 12 -38.20 -10.24 48.09
CA ILE A 12 -38.79 -10.79 46.86
C ILE A 12 -39.17 -12.26 47.09
N SER A 13 -38.29 -13.05 47.69
CA SER A 13 -38.54 -14.45 48.03
C SER A 13 -39.73 -14.63 48.99
N LYS A 14 -39.88 -13.76 50.02
CA LYS A 14 -41.08 -13.74 50.87
C LYS A 14 -42.35 -13.39 50.09
N ARG A 15 -42.31 -12.43 49.16
CA ARG A 15 -43.46 -12.12 48.29
C ARG A 15 -43.81 -13.28 47.36
N LEU A 16 -42.81 -13.99 46.83
CA LEU A 16 -42.98 -15.18 46.01
C LEU A 16 -43.61 -16.34 46.82
N ALA A 17 -43.22 -16.51 48.08
CA ALA A 17 -43.88 -17.46 48.98
C ALA A 17 -45.35 -17.08 49.24
N TYR A 18 -45.66 -15.79 49.46
CA TYR A 18 -47.04 -15.34 49.66
C TYR A 18 -47.90 -15.45 48.41
N ILE A 19 -47.41 -15.14 47.21
CA ILE A 19 -48.24 -15.26 46.00
C ILE A 19 -48.59 -16.73 45.73
N ARG A 20 -47.67 -17.67 45.94
CA ARG A 20 -47.92 -19.13 45.80
C ARG A 20 -49.08 -19.63 46.66
N THR A 21 -49.28 -19.07 47.85
CA THR A 21 -50.45 -19.37 48.68
C THR A 21 -51.75 -18.92 47.99
N TRP A 22 -51.74 -17.75 47.35
CA TRP A 22 -52.89 -17.26 46.57
C TRP A 22 -53.07 -17.99 45.24
N THR A 23 -51.99 -18.37 44.54
CA THR A 23 -52.05 -19.24 43.34
C THR A 23 -52.73 -20.58 43.69
N TYR A 24 -52.40 -21.17 44.84
CA TYR A 24 -53.08 -22.38 45.33
C TYR A 24 -54.58 -22.16 45.62
N VAL A 25 -54.94 -21.05 46.28
CA VAL A 25 -56.33 -20.71 46.59
C VAL A 25 -57.14 -20.48 45.32
N ALA A 26 -56.64 -19.69 44.36
CA ALA A 26 -57.32 -19.45 43.09
C ALA A 26 -57.48 -20.74 42.25
N GLN A 27 -56.56 -21.70 42.39
CA GLN A 27 -56.68 -22.99 41.71
C GLN A 27 -57.76 -23.92 42.31
N ARG A 28 -58.30 -23.61 43.50
CA ARG A 28 -59.42 -24.37 44.10
C ARG A 28 -60.76 -23.83 43.62
N SER A 29 -61.53 -24.68 42.95
CA SER A 29 -62.81 -24.29 42.37
C SER A 29 -63.85 -23.90 43.43
N GLY A 30 -64.44 -22.71 43.29
CA GLY A 30 -65.46 -22.21 44.20
C GLY A 30 -64.92 -21.75 45.55
N TRP A 31 -63.63 -21.42 45.64
CA TRP A 31 -63.03 -20.73 46.80
C TRP A 31 -62.93 -19.21 46.61
N VAL A 32 -63.13 -18.73 45.38
CA VAL A 32 -63.24 -17.31 44.97
C VAL A 32 -64.35 -17.17 43.93
N ASP A 33 -64.90 -15.97 43.74
CA ASP A 33 -66.04 -15.76 42.82
C ASP A 33 -65.65 -15.88 41.34
N ASP A 34 -64.50 -15.30 40.95
CA ASP A 34 -63.94 -15.38 39.60
C ASP A 34 -62.65 -16.20 39.60
N ASP A 35 -62.84 -17.52 39.69
CA ASP A 35 -61.82 -18.56 39.54
C ASP A 35 -60.83 -18.29 38.38
N SER A 36 -61.32 -17.78 37.25
CA SER A 36 -60.52 -17.59 36.03
C SER A 36 -59.64 -16.34 36.13
N HIS A 37 -60.20 -15.20 36.48
CA HIS A 37 -59.46 -13.95 36.67
C HIS A 37 -58.36 -14.09 37.73
N TRP A 38 -58.67 -14.70 38.88
CA TRP A 38 -57.71 -14.83 39.96
C TRP A 38 -56.58 -15.82 39.65
N ARG A 39 -56.81 -16.85 38.82
CA ARG A 39 -55.73 -17.73 38.34
C ARG A 39 -54.74 -16.98 37.45
N ASP A 40 -55.25 -16.24 36.47
CA ASP A 40 -54.40 -15.47 35.56
C ASP A 40 -53.62 -14.37 36.28
N GLU A 41 -54.26 -13.64 37.20
CA GLU A 41 -53.59 -12.54 37.90
C GLU A 41 -52.61 -13.02 38.99
N THR A 42 -52.92 -14.09 39.73
CA THR A 42 -51.91 -14.67 40.67
C THR A 42 -50.69 -15.19 39.92
N ARG A 43 -50.89 -15.83 38.75
CA ARG A 43 -49.81 -16.26 37.87
C ARG A 43 -48.95 -15.10 37.37
N ARG A 44 -49.56 -14.02 36.83
CA ARG A 44 -48.83 -12.81 36.39
C ARG A 44 -48.01 -12.16 37.50
N VAL A 45 -48.46 -12.25 38.76
CA VAL A 45 -47.70 -11.73 39.91
C VAL A 45 -46.57 -12.69 40.30
N GLU A 46 -46.77 -14.01 40.19
CA GLU A 46 -45.71 -15.01 40.42
C GLU A 46 -44.60 -14.95 39.36
N ASP A 47 -44.95 -14.81 38.08
CA ASP A 47 -44.00 -14.66 36.98
C ASP A 47 -43.13 -13.41 37.19
N ARG A 48 -43.75 -12.24 37.40
CA ARG A 48 -43.05 -10.96 37.66
C ARG A 48 -42.17 -10.97 38.91
N LEU A 49 -42.51 -11.76 39.94
CA LEU A 49 -41.68 -11.93 41.13
C LEU A 49 -40.54 -12.94 40.91
N SER A 50 -40.75 -13.96 40.07
CA SER A 50 -39.70 -14.90 39.66
C SER A 50 -38.62 -14.20 38.82
N ASP A 51 -39.03 -13.39 37.84
CA ASP A 51 -38.11 -12.61 37.00
C ASP A 51 -37.27 -11.63 37.84
N ALA A 52 -37.93 -10.89 38.76
CA ALA A 52 -37.26 -9.97 39.67
C ALA A 52 -36.28 -10.69 40.62
N LEU A 53 -36.64 -11.89 41.11
CA LEU A 53 -35.77 -12.71 41.94
C LEU A 53 -34.56 -13.24 41.15
N HIS A 54 -34.77 -13.67 39.91
CA HIS A 54 -33.72 -14.16 39.02
C HIS A 54 -32.72 -13.05 38.66
N ALA A 55 -33.20 -11.85 38.32
CA ALA A 55 -32.36 -10.68 38.09
C ALA A 55 -31.53 -10.31 39.32
N ALA A 56 -32.16 -10.24 40.51
CA ALA A 56 -31.48 -9.90 41.76
C ALA A 56 -30.44 -10.95 42.19
N LEU A 57 -30.70 -12.24 41.95
CA LEU A 57 -29.74 -13.32 42.18
C LEU A 57 -28.53 -13.19 41.26
N THR A 58 -28.75 -13.04 39.95
CA THR A 58 -27.69 -12.89 38.94
C THR A 58 -26.81 -11.68 39.24
N GLN A 59 -27.40 -10.53 39.56
CA GLN A 59 -26.65 -9.32 39.95
C GLN A 59 -25.77 -9.58 41.18
N ARG A 60 -26.31 -10.22 42.24
CA ARG A 60 -25.55 -10.51 43.47
C ARG A 60 -24.36 -11.45 43.24
N PHE A 61 -24.39 -12.29 42.21
CA PHE A 61 -23.22 -13.11 41.83
C PHE A 61 -22.13 -12.28 41.14
N VAL A 62 -22.50 -11.31 40.29
CA VAL A 62 -21.57 -10.37 39.65
C VAL A 62 -20.91 -9.47 40.70
N ASP A 63 -21.71 -8.73 41.48
CA ASP A 63 -21.23 -7.81 42.52
C ASP A 63 -20.27 -8.50 43.51
N ARG A 64 -20.53 -9.78 43.84
CA ARG A 64 -19.68 -10.58 44.74
C ARG A 64 -18.35 -11.02 44.08
N ARG A 65 -18.32 -11.26 42.77
CA ARG A 65 -17.07 -11.58 42.03
C ARG A 65 -16.22 -10.33 41.86
N THR A 66 -16.80 -9.23 41.41
CA THR A 66 -16.08 -7.96 41.24
C THR A 66 -15.54 -7.45 42.57
N SER A 67 -16.32 -7.50 43.66
CA SER A 67 -15.82 -7.08 44.98
C SER A 67 -14.66 -7.92 45.51
N VAL A 68 -14.53 -9.21 45.12
CA VAL A 68 -13.34 -10.03 45.41
C VAL A 68 -12.14 -9.59 44.57
N LEU A 69 -12.30 -9.41 43.25
CA LEU A 69 -11.25 -8.90 42.36
C LEU A 69 -10.75 -7.52 42.79
N LEU A 70 -11.66 -6.60 43.13
CA LEU A 70 -11.38 -5.28 43.69
C LEU A 70 -10.62 -5.34 45.02
N ARG A 71 -10.95 -6.30 45.90
CA ARG A 71 -10.24 -6.47 47.17
C ARG A 71 -8.79 -6.90 46.92
N ARG A 72 -8.58 -7.90 46.06
CA ARG A 72 -7.23 -8.37 45.68
C ARG A 72 -6.39 -7.30 45.00
N LEU A 73 -6.99 -6.54 44.07
CA LEU A 73 -6.34 -5.40 43.41
C LEU A 73 -5.88 -4.34 44.43
N LYS A 74 -6.73 -4.01 45.41
CA LYS A 74 -6.37 -3.12 46.53
C LYS A 74 -5.31 -3.70 47.46
N GLN A 75 -5.25 -5.02 47.60
CA GLN A 75 -4.23 -5.74 48.38
C GLN A 75 -2.90 -5.93 47.63
N LYS A 76 -2.81 -5.53 46.35
CA LYS A 76 -1.67 -5.76 45.45
C LYS A 76 -1.31 -7.24 45.26
N GLU A 77 -2.27 -8.15 45.41
CA GLU A 77 -2.09 -9.54 45.01
C GLU A 77 -1.90 -9.60 43.49
N THR A 78 -0.91 -10.37 43.01
CA THR A 78 -0.62 -10.53 41.58
C THR A 78 -1.70 -11.40 40.92
N LEU A 79 -2.76 -10.76 40.44
CA LEU A 79 -3.78 -11.35 39.58
C LEU A 79 -3.13 -11.90 38.31
N VAL A 80 -3.46 -13.14 37.96
CA VAL A 80 -2.99 -13.79 36.73
C VAL A 80 -4.07 -13.67 35.66
N ALA A 81 -3.70 -13.15 34.49
CA ALA A 81 -4.52 -13.19 33.29
C ALA A 81 -4.05 -14.33 32.38
N GLU A 82 -4.96 -15.24 32.07
CA GLU A 82 -4.77 -16.22 31.01
C GLU A 82 -5.28 -15.64 29.69
N VAL A 83 -4.61 -15.98 28.59
CA VAL A 83 -4.96 -15.52 27.24
C VAL A 83 -4.89 -16.73 26.32
N ASN A 84 -6.00 -17.07 25.68
CA ASN A 84 -6.05 -18.21 24.76
C ASN A 84 -5.59 -17.84 23.33
N ASP A 85 -5.45 -18.84 22.46
CA ASP A 85 -4.99 -18.64 21.07
C ASP A 85 -5.93 -17.79 20.20
N LYS A 86 -7.16 -17.52 20.66
CA LYS A 86 -8.13 -16.60 20.02
C LYS A 86 -8.03 -15.17 20.56
N GLY A 87 -7.06 -14.90 21.44
CA GLY A 87 -6.87 -13.63 22.13
C GLY A 87 -7.90 -13.37 23.25
N GLU A 88 -8.73 -14.35 23.61
CA GLU A 88 -9.73 -14.19 24.68
C GLU A 88 -9.02 -14.20 26.04
N VAL A 89 -9.33 -13.21 26.87
CA VAL A 89 -8.67 -12.94 28.15
C VAL A 89 -9.57 -13.33 29.30
N THR A 90 -9.08 -14.21 30.17
CA THR A 90 -9.70 -14.61 31.43
C THR A 90 -8.84 -14.15 32.61
N VAL A 91 -9.50 -13.72 33.69
CA VAL A 91 -8.84 -13.35 34.96
C VAL A 91 -9.51 -14.13 36.08
N GLU A 92 -8.73 -14.93 36.81
CA GLU A 92 -9.25 -15.86 37.86
C GLU A 92 -10.40 -16.78 37.35
N GLY A 93 -10.41 -17.09 36.04
CA GLY A 93 -11.44 -17.91 35.38
C GLY A 93 -12.66 -17.16 34.83
N GLU A 94 -12.80 -15.86 35.09
CA GLU A 94 -13.88 -15.03 34.53
C GLU A 94 -13.43 -14.42 33.19
N PHE A 95 -14.26 -14.45 32.14
CA PHE A 95 -13.96 -13.80 30.86
C PHE A 95 -14.13 -12.28 30.96
N VAL A 96 -13.13 -11.52 30.52
CA VAL A 96 -13.12 -10.05 30.61
C VAL A 96 -13.14 -9.37 29.24
N GLY A 97 -12.72 -10.05 28.16
CA GLY A 97 -12.72 -9.48 26.82
C GLY A 97 -11.69 -10.13 25.88
N ARG A 98 -11.34 -9.44 24.79
CA ARG A 98 -10.39 -9.92 23.77
C ARG A 98 -9.25 -8.93 23.55
N MET A 99 -8.04 -9.46 23.47
CA MET A 99 -6.83 -8.77 23.05
C MET A 99 -6.72 -8.77 21.53
N GLU A 100 -6.42 -7.61 20.95
CA GLU A 100 -6.20 -7.43 19.50
C GLU A 100 -4.85 -6.74 19.29
N GLY A 101 -3.80 -7.53 19.05
CA GLY A 101 -2.42 -7.03 19.00
C GLY A 101 -2.01 -6.43 20.34
N PHE A 102 -1.87 -5.10 20.39
CA PHE A 102 -1.47 -4.34 21.57
C PHE A 102 -2.61 -3.51 22.20
N ARG A 103 -3.86 -3.83 21.89
CA ARG A 103 -5.07 -3.22 22.47
C ARG A 103 -5.94 -4.25 23.18
N PHE A 104 -6.71 -3.79 24.17
CA PHE A 104 -7.66 -4.63 24.89
C PHE A 104 -9.11 -4.14 24.70
N ARG A 105 -9.94 -4.94 24.03
CA ARG A 105 -11.39 -4.74 24.03
C ARG A 105 -11.99 -5.50 25.20
N GLN A 106 -12.56 -4.76 26.15
CA GLN A 106 -13.45 -5.36 27.14
C GLN A 106 -14.76 -5.78 26.47
N ASP A 107 -15.37 -6.86 26.96
CA ASP A 107 -16.75 -7.22 26.61
C ASP A 107 -17.69 -6.88 27.77
N GLY A 108 -18.88 -6.35 27.45
CA GLY A 108 -19.84 -5.81 28.42
C GLY A 108 -19.58 -4.37 28.90
N THR A 109 -20.67 -3.68 29.28
CA THR A 109 -20.70 -2.24 29.59
C THR A 109 -21.26 -1.91 30.99
N GLY A 110 -20.98 -2.76 31.99
CA GLY A 110 -21.44 -2.56 33.37
C GLY A 110 -20.69 -1.42 34.09
N ALA A 111 -21.28 -0.87 35.15
CA ALA A 111 -20.66 0.19 35.96
C ALA A 111 -19.34 -0.25 36.62
N GLU A 112 -19.19 -1.55 36.92
CA GLU A 112 -17.96 -2.16 37.42
C GLU A 112 -16.91 -2.42 36.31
N GLY A 113 -17.28 -2.20 35.04
CA GLY A 113 -16.47 -2.52 33.87
C GLY A 113 -15.11 -1.82 33.86
N ALA A 114 -15.07 -0.53 34.20
CA ALA A 114 -13.83 0.25 34.25
C ALA A 114 -12.81 -0.33 35.26
N THR A 115 -13.28 -0.77 36.43
CA THR A 115 -12.41 -1.42 37.43
C THR A 115 -11.97 -2.82 37.02
N LEU A 116 -12.82 -3.56 36.29
CA LEU A 116 -12.48 -4.87 35.74
C LEU A 116 -11.46 -4.74 34.59
N ARG A 117 -11.58 -3.70 33.74
CA ARG A 117 -10.60 -3.34 32.70
C ARG A 117 -9.24 -3.03 33.34
N GLN A 118 -9.20 -2.21 34.38
CA GLN A 118 -7.96 -1.86 35.07
C GLN A 118 -7.27 -3.10 35.69
N ALA A 119 -8.05 -4.01 36.30
CA ALA A 119 -7.53 -5.26 36.84
C ALA A 119 -6.95 -6.17 35.73
N ALA A 120 -7.68 -6.35 34.63
CA ALA A 120 -7.21 -7.13 33.48
C ALA A 120 -5.96 -6.50 32.85
N MET A 121 -5.91 -5.18 32.66
CA MET A 121 -4.77 -4.48 32.07
C MET A 121 -3.50 -4.65 32.91
N ALA A 122 -3.61 -4.56 34.24
CA ALA A 122 -2.50 -4.83 35.16
C ALA A 122 -1.98 -6.27 35.04
N ALA A 123 -2.88 -7.25 34.95
CA ALA A 123 -2.56 -8.67 34.81
C ALA A 123 -2.05 -9.04 33.39
N LEU A 124 -2.45 -8.30 32.35
CA LEU A 124 -1.99 -8.46 30.96
C LEU A 124 -0.61 -7.85 30.68
N LYS A 125 -0.09 -6.97 31.54
CA LYS A 125 1.19 -6.28 31.29
C LYS A 125 2.36 -7.22 30.95
N PRO A 126 2.57 -8.38 31.62
CA PRO A 126 3.60 -9.35 31.24
C PRO A 126 3.38 -9.95 29.85
N GLN A 127 2.12 -10.21 29.45
CA GLN A 127 1.77 -10.71 28.12
C GLN A 127 2.13 -9.67 27.05
N PHE A 128 1.86 -8.38 27.29
CA PHE A 128 2.23 -7.31 26.35
C PHE A 128 3.75 -7.12 26.20
N HIS A 129 4.54 -7.30 27.27
CA HIS A 129 6.00 -7.35 27.14
C HIS A 129 6.45 -8.52 26.25
N LEU A 130 5.93 -9.73 26.48
CA LEU A 130 6.26 -10.93 25.71
C LEU A 130 5.80 -10.83 24.24
N LEU A 131 4.67 -10.18 23.97
CA LEU A 131 4.21 -9.86 22.61
C LEU A 131 5.08 -8.80 21.94
N ALA A 132 5.55 -7.79 22.68
CA ALA A 132 6.48 -6.79 22.16
C ALA A 132 7.86 -7.41 21.85
N ASP A 133 8.31 -8.39 22.62
CA ASP A 133 9.52 -9.18 22.34
C ASP A 133 9.35 -10.06 21.10
N LYS A 134 8.21 -10.76 20.96
CA LYS A 134 7.87 -11.52 19.75
C LYS A 134 7.86 -10.61 18.51
N PHE A 135 7.11 -9.51 18.56
CA PHE A 135 7.01 -8.55 17.45
C PHE A 135 8.37 -7.92 17.08
N TYR A 136 9.19 -7.57 18.07
CA TYR A 136 10.51 -6.98 17.81
C TYR A 136 11.43 -7.95 17.04
N ASN A 137 11.35 -9.25 17.33
CA ASN A 137 12.15 -10.27 16.70
C ASN A 137 11.50 -10.93 15.46
N ALA A 138 10.23 -10.63 15.17
CA ALA A 138 9.52 -11.15 14.01
C ALA A 138 10.20 -10.75 12.68
N PRO A 139 10.22 -11.62 11.65
CA PRO A 139 10.81 -11.31 10.35
C PRO A 139 10.00 -10.26 9.57
N ASP A 140 10.67 -9.49 8.70
CA ASP A 140 10.03 -8.47 7.84
C ASP A 140 9.04 -9.05 6.78
N THR A 141 8.83 -10.38 6.78
CA THR A 141 7.84 -11.10 5.97
C THR A 141 6.48 -11.28 6.65
N GLU A 142 6.41 -11.20 7.98
CA GLU A 142 5.13 -11.29 8.73
C GLU A 142 4.39 -9.95 8.80
N MET A 143 5.01 -8.87 8.33
CA MET A 143 4.45 -7.52 8.32
C MET A 143 4.13 -7.05 6.90
N ASP A 144 2.97 -6.40 6.76
CA ASP A 144 2.57 -5.68 5.55
C ASP A 144 1.85 -4.37 5.90
N PHE A 145 1.62 -3.54 4.88
CA PHE A 145 0.87 -2.29 4.99
C PHE A 145 -0.38 -2.34 4.09
N THR A 146 -1.50 -1.79 4.53
CA THR A 146 -2.75 -1.72 3.74
C THR A 146 -2.68 -0.61 2.68
N THR A 147 -3.64 -0.60 1.75
CA THR A 147 -3.81 0.48 0.76
C THR A 147 -4.07 1.85 1.38
N GLN A 148 -4.55 1.91 2.64
CA GLN A 148 -4.74 3.13 3.41
C GLN A 148 -3.62 3.37 4.45
N GLY A 149 -2.46 2.72 4.30
CA GLY A 149 -1.29 2.92 5.17
C GLY A 149 -1.43 2.36 6.59
N GLY A 150 -2.44 1.54 6.88
CA GLY A 150 -2.49 0.76 8.13
C GLY A 150 -1.37 -0.29 8.17
N LEU A 151 -0.77 -0.53 9.33
CA LEU A 151 0.29 -1.52 9.50
C LEU A 151 -0.25 -2.80 10.15
N MET A 152 0.08 -3.94 9.56
CA MET A 152 -0.37 -5.27 9.96
C MET A 152 0.81 -6.16 10.37
N TRP A 153 0.63 -6.98 11.40
CA TRP A 153 1.50 -8.11 11.73
C TRP A 153 0.62 -9.37 11.80
N GLY A 154 0.78 -10.26 10.82
CA GLY A 154 -0.23 -11.29 10.54
C GLY A 154 -1.63 -10.66 10.40
N ASN A 155 -2.58 -11.15 11.19
CA ASN A 155 -3.96 -10.64 11.23
C ASN A 155 -4.15 -9.43 12.19
N SER A 156 -3.14 -9.01 12.94
CA SER A 156 -3.25 -7.94 13.94
C SER A 156 -2.86 -6.58 13.37
N ALA A 157 -3.73 -5.57 13.53
CA ALA A 157 -3.38 -4.18 13.22
C ALA A 157 -2.52 -3.58 14.34
N ILE A 158 -1.27 -3.23 14.01
CA ILE A 158 -0.26 -2.74 14.97
C ILE A 158 -0.11 -1.21 14.97
N GLY A 159 -0.67 -0.51 13.98
CA GLY A 159 -0.55 0.94 13.84
C GLY A 159 -1.01 1.45 12.48
N LYS A 160 -0.65 2.69 12.18
CA LYS A 160 -0.82 3.34 10.87
C LYS A 160 0.40 4.21 10.54
N LEU A 161 0.63 4.42 9.25
CA LEU A 161 1.55 5.43 8.75
C LEU A 161 0.91 6.82 8.87
N VAL A 162 1.71 7.82 9.26
CA VAL A 162 1.32 9.23 9.30
C VAL A 162 2.36 10.10 8.58
N LYS A 163 1.96 11.31 8.17
CA LYS A 163 2.81 12.24 7.42
C LYS A 163 4.06 12.61 8.23
N GLY A 164 5.24 12.25 7.71
CA GLY A 164 6.53 12.66 8.25
C GLY A 164 7.08 13.93 7.59
N GLY A 165 8.37 14.19 7.77
CA GLY A 165 9.03 15.40 7.25
C GLY A 165 9.34 15.37 5.75
N GLU A 166 9.41 14.18 5.14
CA GLU A 166 9.64 13.97 3.71
C GLU A 166 8.59 12.99 3.18
N ALA A 167 8.17 13.12 1.91
CA ALA A 167 7.19 12.22 1.30
C ALA A 167 7.67 10.75 1.20
N SER A 168 8.98 10.54 1.20
CA SER A 168 9.67 9.25 1.26
C SER A 168 9.94 8.75 2.70
N ARG A 169 9.54 9.48 3.74
CA ARG A 169 9.84 9.17 5.15
C ARG A 169 8.62 9.39 6.05
N PRO A 170 7.59 8.52 5.95
CA PRO A 170 6.45 8.55 6.85
C PRO A 170 6.88 8.21 8.29
N GLN A 171 6.10 8.66 9.27
CA GLN A 171 6.26 8.22 10.65
C GLN A 171 5.23 7.13 10.99
N VAL A 172 5.49 6.35 12.03
CA VAL A 172 4.54 5.36 12.55
C VAL A 172 3.84 5.86 13.82
N GLU A 173 2.50 5.84 13.78
CA GLU A 173 1.64 5.90 14.96
C GLU A 173 1.19 4.47 15.30
N VAL A 174 1.47 3.99 16.51
CA VAL A 174 1.20 2.60 16.92
C VAL A 174 -0.12 2.47 17.68
N PHE A 175 -0.81 1.35 17.48
CA PHE A 175 -2.04 1.02 18.18
C PHE A 175 -1.73 0.22 19.45
N VAL A 176 -1.18 0.92 20.45
CA VAL A 176 -0.90 0.40 21.80
C VAL A 176 -1.75 1.18 22.79
N GLU A 177 -2.39 0.49 23.73
CA GLU A 177 -3.16 1.12 24.80
C GLU A 177 -2.25 1.94 25.73
N GLU A 178 -2.66 3.16 26.11
CA GLU A 178 -1.86 4.06 26.97
C GLU A 178 -1.52 3.41 28.33
N GLU A 179 -2.47 2.63 28.87
CA GLU A 179 -2.37 1.91 30.15
C GLU A 179 -1.29 0.81 30.18
N VAL A 180 -0.83 0.32 29.02
CA VAL A 180 0.23 -0.71 28.91
C VAL A 180 1.62 -0.15 29.24
N GLY A 181 1.83 1.14 28.95
CA GLY A 181 3.05 1.88 29.26
C GLY A 181 3.91 2.21 28.02
N THR A 182 4.59 3.36 28.12
CA THR A 182 5.37 3.99 27.03
C THR A 182 6.44 3.07 26.45
N ASP A 183 7.12 2.27 27.26
CA ASP A 183 8.28 1.47 26.82
C ASP A 183 7.90 0.42 25.77
N ILE A 184 6.70 -0.16 25.90
CA ILE A 184 6.15 -1.11 24.93
C ILE A 184 5.74 -0.36 23.65
N ALA A 185 5.04 0.76 23.78
CA ALA A 185 4.66 1.59 22.64
C ALA A 185 5.88 2.05 21.83
N ASP A 186 6.95 2.47 22.50
CA ASP A 186 8.19 2.90 21.86
C ASP A 186 8.95 1.74 21.21
N LYS A 187 8.98 0.55 21.84
CA LYS A 187 9.59 -0.66 21.25
C LYS A 187 8.87 -1.10 19.99
N VAL A 188 7.53 -1.12 20.01
CA VAL A 188 6.68 -1.43 18.84
C VAL A 188 6.88 -0.35 17.77
N ARG A 189 6.87 0.94 18.13
CA ARG A 189 7.06 2.07 17.19
C ARG A 189 8.40 1.99 16.47
N ARG A 190 9.50 1.76 17.22
CA ARG A 190 10.85 1.63 16.65
C ARG A 190 10.93 0.44 15.68
N ARG A 191 10.35 -0.72 16.04
CA ARG A 191 10.34 -1.90 15.16
C ARG A 191 9.55 -1.67 13.86
N ALA A 192 8.37 -1.07 13.98
CA ALA A 192 7.48 -0.77 12.85
C ALA A 192 8.05 0.33 11.94
N GLN A 193 8.70 1.35 12.51
CA GLN A 193 9.43 2.37 11.75
C GLN A 193 10.59 1.73 10.98
N HIS A 194 11.42 0.90 11.62
CA HIS A 194 12.49 0.18 10.93
C HIS A 194 11.99 -0.76 9.83
N PHE A 195 10.80 -1.36 9.99
CA PHE A 195 10.16 -2.14 8.92
C PHE A 195 9.82 -1.25 7.71
N ILE A 196 9.09 -0.14 7.90
CA ILE A 196 8.69 0.70 6.76
C ILE A 196 9.89 1.42 6.13
N ASP A 197 10.86 1.88 6.92
CA ASP A 197 12.12 2.47 6.46
C ASP A 197 12.87 1.48 5.55
N ARG A 198 12.98 0.19 5.93
CA ARG A 198 13.57 -0.87 5.10
C ARG A 198 12.74 -1.16 3.85
N LYS A 199 11.41 -1.22 3.96
CA LYS A 199 10.50 -1.51 2.84
C LYS A 199 10.63 -0.42 1.77
N ILE A 200 10.67 0.85 2.19
CA ILE A 200 10.95 1.99 1.32
C ILE A 200 12.37 1.90 0.76
N ALA A 201 13.39 1.71 1.61
CA ALA A 201 14.79 1.60 1.19
C ALA A 201 15.00 0.56 0.08
N ALA A 202 14.36 -0.62 0.19
CA ALA A 202 14.49 -1.69 -0.79
C ALA A 202 13.67 -1.48 -2.07
N GLN A 203 12.49 -0.82 -1.99
CA GLN A 203 11.63 -0.60 -3.17
C GLN A 203 11.97 0.67 -3.95
N PHE A 204 12.52 1.69 -3.28
CA PHE A 204 12.90 2.98 -3.85
C PHE A 204 14.42 3.17 -3.93
N GLU A 205 15.20 2.08 -3.85
CA GLU A 205 16.67 2.08 -3.83
C GLU A 205 17.31 3.01 -4.88
N PRO A 206 16.95 2.97 -6.19
CA PRO A 206 17.60 3.83 -7.19
C PRO A 206 17.28 5.32 -7.00
N LEU A 207 16.09 5.61 -6.48
CA LEU A 207 15.65 6.99 -6.22
C LEU A 207 16.42 7.59 -5.03
N MET A 208 16.67 6.80 -3.98
CA MET A 208 17.48 7.21 -2.84
C MET A 208 18.99 7.20 -3.12
N ALA A 209 19.49 6.31 -3.97
CA ALA A 209 20.87 6.34 -4.45
C ALA A 209 21.14 7.65 -5.19
N MET A 210 20.27 7.99 -6.17
CA MET A 210 20.32 9.24 -6.92
C MET A 210 20.15 10.48 -6.01
N ALA A 211 19.26 10.44 -5.01
CA ALA A 211 19.05 11.55 -4.08
C ALA A 211 20.25 11.84 -3.16
N ARG A 212 21.13 10.84 -2.95
CA ARG A 212 22.33 10.92 -2.09
C ARG A 212 23.62 11.13 -2.89
N ASP A 213 23.56 11.12 -4.22
CA ASP A 213 24.74 11.23 -5.08
C ASP A 213 25.25 12.69 -5.14
N GLU A 214 26.35 12.96 -4.43
CA GLU A 214 27.00 14.27 -4.41
C GLU A 214 27.74 14.60 -5.73
N THR A 215 27.95 13.63 -6.62
CA THR A 215 28.49 13.88 -7.96
C THR A 215 27.45 14.51 -8.90
N LEU A 216 26.15 14.42 -8.57
CA LEU A 216 25.12 15.19 -9.25
C LEU A 216 25.18 16.65 -8.79
N GLN A 217 25.53 17.52 -9.74
CA GLN A 217 25.68 18.97 -9.56
C GLN A 217 24.77 19.75 -10.53
N GLY A 218 24.60 21.05 -10.28
CA GLY A 218 23.84 21.96 -11.15
C GLY A 218 22.45 21.44 -11.54
N LEU A 219 22.14 21.48 -12.85
CA LEU A 219 20.87 21.03 -13.41
C LEU A 219 20.59 19.54 -13.16
N ALA A 220 21.62 18.67 -13.14
CA ALA A 220 21.44 17.24 -12.85
C ALA A 220 20.86 17.02 -11.45
N ARG A 221 21.38 17.76 -10.45
CA ARG A 221 20.89 17.72 -9.06
C ARG A 221 19.47 18.27 -8.94
N GLY A 222 19.18 19.40 -9.59
CA GLY A 222 17.84 20.01 -9.60
C GLY A 222 16.78 19.18 -10.34
N PHE A 223 17.20 18.38 -11.33
CA PHE A 223 16.33 17.41 -11.99
C PHE A 223 16.12 16.15 -11.13
N ALA A 224 17.19 15.62 -10.52
CA ALA A 224 17.11 14.51 -9.58
C ALA A 224 16.15 14.82 -8.42
N PHE A 225 16.23 16.02 -7.84
CA PHE A 225 15.32 16.47 -6.78
C PHE A 225 13.84 16.43 -7.21
N ARG A 226 13.50 17.02 -8.37
CA ARG A 226 12.12 16.96 -8.89
C ARG A 226 11.66 15.54 -9.25
N LEU A 227 12.57 14.66 -9.66
CA LEU A 227 12.25 13.25 -9.87
C LEU A 227 12.01 12.52 -8.53
N VAL A 228 12.65 12.93 -7.43
CA VAL A 228 12.36 12.45 -6.06
C VAL A 228 10.99 12.95 -5.58
N GLU A 229 10.67 14.23 -5.77
CA GLU A 229 9.35 14.80 -5.44
C GLU A 229 8.22 14.09 -6.22
N ALA A 230 8.44 13.78 -7.49
CA ALA A 230 7.53 13.01 -8.34
C ALA A 230 7.57 11.48 -8.06
N MET A 231 8.21 11.04 -6.98
CA MET A 231 8.36 9.63 -6.57
C MET A 231 8.87 8.70 -7.70
N GLY A 232 9.72 9.25 -8.57
CA GLY A 232 10.40 8.58 -9.66
C GLY A 232 9.59 8.34 -10.94
N VAL A 233 8.43 8.99 -11.10
CA VAL A 233 7.63 8.97 -12.35
C VAL A 233 7.15 10.37 -12.70
N LEU A 234 7.72 10.97 -13.75
CA LEU A 234 7.55 12.39 -14.09
C LEU A 234 7.13 12.56 -15.56
N ALA A 235 5.97 13.16 -15.80
CA ALA A 235 5.48 13.41 -17.15
C ALA A 235 6.37 14.46 -17.88
N ARG A 236 6.77 14.18 -19.12
CA ARG A 236 7.78 14.97 -19.85
C ARG A 236 7.25 16.33 -20.33
N ASP A 237 5.94 16.46 -20.48
CA ASP A 237 5.25 17.72 -20.76
C ASP A 237 5.49 18.77 -19.64
N ALA A 238 5.56 18.33 -18.37
CA ALA A 238 5.82 19.20 -17.23
C ALA A 238 7.27 19.72 -17.12
N VAL A 239 8.25 19.00 -17.67
CA VAL A 239 9.71 19.32 -17.57
C VAL A 239 10.40 19.44 -18.94
N THR A 240 9.66 19.88 -19.96
CA THR A 240 10.16 19.94 -21.35
C THR A 240 11.35 20.90 -21.54
N ASN A 241 11.50 21.94 -20.71
CA ASN A 241 12.63 22.87 -20.82
C ASN A 241 13.88 22.32 -20.14
N ASP A 242 13.74 21.82 -18.91
CA ASP A 242 14.82 21.24 -18.11
C ASP A 242 15.50 20.07 -18.82
N VAL A 243 14.69 19.26 -19.51
CA VAL A 243 15.16 18.12 -20.32
C VAL A 243 15.95 18.57 -21.55
N LYS A 244 15.70 19.76 -22.11
CA LYS A 244 16.50 20.36 -23.20
C LYS A 244 17.81 20.94 -22.67
N GLU A 245 17.75 21.65 -21.55
CA GLU A 245 18.87 22.32 -20.90
C GLU A 245 19.87 21.34 -20.26
N LEU A 246 19.41 20.18 -19.81
CA LEU A 246 20.25 19.05 -19.41
C LEU A 246 21.16 18.61 -20.56
N ASP A 247 22.46 18.75 -20.36
CA ASP A 247 23.50 18.29 -21.28
C ASP A 247 23.63 16.75 -21.30
N GLN A 248 24.50 16.23 -22.18
CA GLN A 248 24.63 14.79 -22.39
C GLN A 248 25.40 14.06 -21.26
N GLU A 249 26.28 14.73 -20.53
CA GLU A 249 26.96 14.17 -19.35
C GLU A 249 25.98 14.10 -18.16
N SER A 250 25.22 15.16 -17.87
CA SER A 250 24.15 15.13 -16.87
C SER A 250 23.11 14.04 -17.17
N ARG A 251 22.68 13.90 -18.43
CA ARG A 251 21.80 12.80 -18.85
C ARG A 251 22.47 11.43 -18.74
N SER A 252 23.78 11.33 -18.89
CA SER A 252 24.55 10.09 -18.69
C SER A 252 24.58 9.70 -17.21
N ALA A 253 24.87 10.65 -16.33
CA ALA A 253 24.86 10.44 -14.88
C ALA A 253 23.48 9.98 -14.37
N LEU A 254 22.39 10.64 -14.79
CA LEU A 254 21.02 10.22 -14.45
C LEU A 254 20.67 8.82 -15.00
N ARG A 255 21.17 8.44 -16.19
CA ARG A 255 21.01 7.08 -16.72
C ARG A 255 21.76 6.00 -15.92
N LYS A 256 22.89 6.33 -15.26
CA LYS A 256 23.60 5.39 -14.37
C LYS A 256 22.74 5.00 -13.16
N HIS A 257 21.92 5.92 -12.65
CA HIS A 257 20.88 5.68 -11.65
C HIS A 257 19.62 4.99 -12.20
N GLY A 258 19.64 4.54 -13.47
CA GLY A 258 18.53 3.82 -14.10
C GLY A 258 17.40 4.69 -14.68
N VAL A 259 17.54 6.03 -14.67
CA VAL A 259 16.51 6.94 -15.20
C VAL A 259 16.36 6.76 -16.72
N ARG A 260 15.15 6.42 -17.17
CA ARG A 260 14.80 6.37 -18.60
C ARG A 260 14.18 7.68 -19.05
N PHE A 261 14.74 8.26 -20.10
CA PHE A 261 14.24 9.47 -20.77
C PHE A 261 13.30 9.08 -21.94
N GLY A 262 12.03 8.84 -21.63
CA GLY A 262 11.01 8.47 -22.62
C GLY A 262 10.54 9.64 -23.50
N GLN A 263 9.70 9.33 -24.47
CA GLN A 263 8.97 10.29 -25.31
C GLN A 263 7.89 11.05 -24.53
N PHE A 264 7.15 10.36 -23.66
CA PHE A 264 6.02 10.92 -22.91
C PHE A 264 6.33 11.09 -21.42
N THR A 265 7.20 10.24 -20.86
CA THR A 265 7.47 10.16 -19.42
C THR A 265 8.95 9.93 -19.14
N ILE A 266 9.45 10.47 -18.03
CA ILE A 266 10.80 10.24 -17.51
C ILE A 266 10.65 9.53 -16.16
N PHE A 267 11.23 8.34 -16.04
CA PHE A 267 10.88 7.42 -14.97
C PHE A 267 12.00 6.43 -14.62
N LEU A 268 11.90 5.84 -13.43
CA LEU A 268 12.73 4.72 -12.99
C LEU A 268 11.96 3.40 -13.19
N PRO A 269 12.36 2.51 -14.13
CA PRO A 269 11.59 1.30 -14.46
C PRO A 269 11.37 0.35 -13.28
N LEU A 270 12.30 0.30 -12.32
CA LEU A 270 12.18 -0.53 -11.12
C LEU A 270 11.02 -0.11 -10.22
N LEU A 271 10.62 1.17 -10.26
CA LEU A 271 9.49 1.69 -9.47
C LEU A 271 8.12 1.44 -10.11
N LEU A 272 8.06 0.95 -11.35
CA LEU A 272 6.82 0.50 -11.99
C LEU A 272 6.45 -0.94 -11.62
N LYS A 273 7.28 -1.63 -10.82
CA LYS A 273 6.93 -2.94 -10.24
C LYS A 273 5.72 -2.79 -9.29
N PRO A 274 4.73 -3.71 -9.30
CA PRO A 274 3.49 -3.56 -8.53
C PRO A 274 3.67 -3.22 -7.04
N ALA A 275 4.65 -3.84 -6.37
CA ALA A 275 4.94 -3.57 -4.97
C ALA A 275 5.38 -2.11 -4.71
N ALA A 276 6.27 -1.58 -5.57
CA ALA A 276 6.74 -0.20 -5.49
C ALA A 276 5.65 0.80 -5.89
N THR A 277 4.78 0.46 -6.86
CA THR A 277 3.59 1.25 -7.19
C THR A 277 2.62 1.33 -6.01
N ARG A 278 2.29 0.20 -5.35
CA ARG A 278 1.43 0.18 -4.15
C ARG A 278 2.00 1.10 -3.05
N LEU A 279 3.30 1.02 -2.78
CA LEU A 279 3.96 1.88 -1.80
C LEU A 279 3.99 3.35 -2.22
N ARG A 280 4.21 3.66 -3.51
CA ARG A 280 4.14 5.03 -4.05
C ARG A 280 2.77 5.66 -3.84
N LEU A 281 1.68 4.93 -4.13
CA LEU A 281 0.32 5.43 -3.95
C LEU A 281 -0.01 5.68 -2.48
N VAL A 282 0.39 4.79 -1.56
CA VAL A 282 0.24 5.00 -0.11
C VAL A 282 1.01 6.23 0.37
N LEU A 283 2.30 6.34 0.03
CA LEU A 283 3.14 7.47 0.42
C LEU A 283 2.63 8.81 -0.13
N TRP A 284 2.20 8.83 -1.38
CA TRP A 284 1.65 10.03 -2.02
C TRP A 284 0.33 10.48 -1.37
N SER A 285 -0.58 9.54 -1.08
CA SER A 285 -1.87 9.84 -0.45
C SER A 285 -1.67 10.42 0.96
N LEU A 286 -0.81 9.78 1.73
CA LEU A 286 -0.36 10.21 3.06
C LEU A 286 0.36 11.58 3.04
N TRP A 287 1.13 11.88 1.99
CA TRP A 287 1.76 13.19 1.85
C TRP A 287 0.76 14.31 1.52
N ASN A 288 -0.28 14.01 0.73
CA ASN A 288 -1.32 14.97 0.35
C ASN A 288 -2.50 15.04 1.34
N GLY A 289 -2.59 14.13 2.31
CA GLY A 289 -3.64 14.09 3.32
C GLY A 289 -4.98 13.52 2.82
N LEU A 290 -4.96 12.75 1.74
CA LEU A 290 -6.16 12.10 1.20
C LEU A 290 -6.69 11.06 2.20
N GLN A 291 -8.01 11.03 2.40
CA GLN A 291 -8.67 10.00 3.22
C GLN A 291 -8.77 8.68 2.47
N ASP A 292 -9.21 8.75 1.21
CA ASP A 292 -9.27 7.61 0.29
C ASP A 292 -8.01 7.60 -0.61
N SER A 293 -7.09 6.69 -0.33
CA SER A 293 -5.95 6.42 -1.21
C SER A 293 -6.44 5.71 -2.48
N PRO A 294 -6.00 6.11 -3.69
CA PRO A 294 -6.33 5.42 -4.93
C PRO A 294 -5.79 3.99 -4.93
N GLU A 295 -6.60 3.03 -5.38
CA GLU A 295 -6.18 1.65 -5.47
C GLU A 295 -5.13 1.45 -6.58
N SER A 296 -4.15 0.57 -6.32
CA SER A 296 -3.18 0.16 -7.34
C SER A 296 -3.87 -0.76 -8.36
N PRO A 297 -3.81 -0.47 -9.67
CA PRO A 297 -4.33 -1.39 -10.69
C PRO A 297 -3.76 -2.81 -10.55
N PRO A 298 -4.54 -3.86 -10.87
CA PRO A 298 -4.09 -5.25 -10.80
C PRO A 298 -2.81 -5.52 -11.59
N PRO A 299 -1.89 -6.35 -11.06
CA PRO A 299 -0.63 -6.65 -11.72
C PRO A 299 -0.85 -7.37 -13.06
N GLY A 300 0.00 -7.06 -14.04
CA GLY A 300 -0.04 -7.68 -15.37
C GLY A 300 -0.87 -6.91 -16.42
N LEU A 301 -1.88 -6.15 -16.01
CA LEU A 301 -2.70 -5.35 -16.95
C LEU A 301 -1.86 -4.29 -17.68
N VAL A 302 -1.82 -4.36 -19.02
CA VAL A 302 -1.12 -3.36 -19.86
C VAL A 302 -1.94 -2.07 -20.00
N THR A 303 -3.25 -2.18 -20.16
CA THR A 303 -4.16 -1.02 -20.23
C THR A 303 -5.36 -1.16 -19.31
N ILE A 304 -5.83 -0.02 -18.80
CA ILE A 304 -6.99 0.12 -17.91
C ILE A 304 -7.93 1.21 -18.45
N PRO A 305 -9.20 1.29 -18.03
CA PRO A 305 -10.09 2.41 -18.38
C PRO A 305 -9.52 3.75 -17.91
N ASN A 306 -9.67 4.80 -18.73
CA ASN A 306 -9.40 6.18 -18.34
C ASN A 306 -10.73 6.85 -17.98
N LEU A 307 -10.96 7.05 -16.69
CA LEU A 307 -12.19 7.58 -16.12
C LEU A 307 -12.09 9.12 -16.02
N PRO A 308 -13.02 9.91 -16.62
CA PRO A 308 -12.95 11.37 -16.61
C PRO A 308 -12.87 12.00 -15.21
N GLU A 309 -13.48 11.35 -14.22
CA GLU A 309 -13.50 11.76 -12.82
C GLU A 309 -12.18 11.52 -12.06
N VAL A 310 -11.25 10.74 -12.61
CA VAL A 310 -9.94 10.42 -11.98
C VAL A 310 -8.84 11.32 -12.55
N PRO A 311 -8.24 12.23 -11.75
CA PRO A 311 -7.22 13.15 -12.27
C PRO A 311 -5.96 12.45 -12.80
N ARG A 312 -5.44 12.91 -13.95
CA ARG A 312 -4.25 12.39 -14.67
C ARG A 312 -3.00 12.13 -13.81
N SER A 313 -2.86 12.82 -12.68
CA SER A 313 -1.81 12.56 -11.67
C SER A 313 -1.89 11.14 -11.10
N HIS A 314 -3.08 10.65 -10.76
CA HIS A 314 -3.31 9.33 -10.17
C HIS A 314 -2.87 8.22 -11.12
N TYR A 315 -3.24 8.31 -12.41
CA TYR A 315 -2.75 7.41 -13.44
C TYR A 315 -1.23 7.42 -13.54
N THR A 316 -0.63 8.61 -13.60
CA THR A 316 0.84 8.78 -13.68
C THR A 316 1.54 8.10 -12.50
N LEU A 317 1.02 8.29 -11.28
CA LEU A 317 1.54 7.67 -10.05
C LEU A 317 1.25 6.16 -9.97
N ALA A 318 0.16 5.68 -10.56
CA ALA A 318 -0.12 4.26 -10.71
C ALA A 318 0.81 3.58 -11.75
N GLY A 319 1.58 4.35 -12.52
CA GLY A 319 2.46 3.82 -13.58
C GLY A 319 1.84 3.78 -14.98
N TYR A 320 0.73 4.51 -15.18
CA TYR A 320 -0.06 4.55 -16.43
C TYR A 320 -0.11 5.98 -17.00
N HIS A 321 -0.26 6.08 -18.33
CA HIS A 321 -0.46 7.33 -19.04
C HIS A 321 -1.85 7.30 -19.71
N PRO A 322 -2.76 8.25 -19.41
CA PRO A 322 -4.08 8.28 -20.04
C PRO A 322 -3.97 8.74 -21.51
N ALA A 323 -4.55 7.96 -22.41
CA ALA A 323 -4.54 8.14 -23.86
C ALA A 323 -5.94 7.84 -24.43
N GLY A 324 -6.79 8.87 -24.48
CA GLY A 324 -8.18 8.72 -24.88
C GLY A 324 -9.01 8.02 -23.80
N ALA A 325 -9.83 7.05 -24.17
CA ALA A 325 -10.71 6.31 -23.25
C ALA A 325 -10.01 5.24 -22.39
N ARG A 326 -8.70 5.03 -22.57
CA ARG A 326 -7.90 4.06 -21.79
C ARG A 326 -6.58 4.69 -21.35
N ALA A 327 -6.00 4.17 -20.27
CA ALA A 327 -4.65 4.48 -19.84
C ALA A 327 -3.74 3.27 -20.05
N ILE A 328 -2.53 3.50 -20.55
CA ILE A 328 -1.54 2.48 -20.89
C ILE A 328 -0.34 2.56 -19.95
N ARG A 329 0.21 1.41 -19.52
CA ARG A 329 1.43 1.35 -18.72
C ARG A 329 2.58 2.10 -19.39
N ILE A 330 3.26 2.92 -18.61
CA ILE A 330 4.37 3.78 -19.08
C ILE A 330 5.49 2.94 -19.71
N ASP A 331 5.82 1.77 -19.16
CA ASP A 331 6.87 0.91 -19.72
C ASP A 331 6.51 0.22 -21.05
N MET A 332 5.22 0.14 -21.40
CA MET A 332 4.76 -0.34 -22.72
C MET A 332 4.51 0.82 -23.69
N LEU A 333 3.98 1.95 -23.20
CA LEU A 333 3.84 3.18 -24.00
C LEU A 333 5.19 3.66 -24.55
N GLU A 334 6.26 3.59 -23.75
CA GLU A 334 7.57 4.05 -24.20
C GLU A 334 8.22 3.08 -25.20
N ARG A 335 7.92 1.78 -25.13
CA ARG A 335 8.29 0.81 -26.20
C ARG A 335 7.52 1.08 -27.49
N LEU A 336 6.22 1.35 -27.38
CA LEU A 336 5.40 1.77 -28.52
C LEU A 336 5.95 3.06 -29.13
N ALA A 337 6.36 4.04 -28.31
CA ALA A 337 6.99 5.27 -28.77
C ALA A 337 8.32 5.02 -29.52
N ASP A 338 9.14 4.08 -29.05
CA ASP A 338 10.37 3.67 -29.75
C ASP A 338 10.08 2.99 -31.10
N LEU A 339 9.05 2.14 -31.20
CA LEU A 339 8.62 1.57 -32.48
C LEU A 339 8.06 2.65 -33.44
N LEU A 340 7.28 3.60 -32.91
CA LEU A 340 6.70 4.70 -33.69
C LEU A 340 7.75 5.66 -34.24
N ARG A 341 8.87 5.87 -33.54
CA ARG A 341 10.03 6.66 -34.03
C ARG A 341 10.66 6.08 -35.31
N ALA A 342 10.50 4.79 -35.57
CA ALA A 342 10.99 4.12 -36.76
C ALA A 342 9.98 4.10 -37.93
N LYS A 343 8.83 4.78 -37.79
CA LYS A 343 7.79 4.89 -38.84
C LYS A 343 7.70 6.31 -39.39
N ASP A 344 7.43 6.45 -40.68
CA ASP A 344 7.10 7.75 -41.25
C ASP A 344 5.70 8.18 -40.80
N SER A 345 5.67 8.91 -39.69
CA SER A 345 4.44 9.46 -39.11
C SER A 345 3.84 10.62 -39.92
N ARG A 346 4.44 11.05 -41.04
CA ARG A 346 3.89 12.07 -41.95
C ARG A 346 3.29 11.45 -43.20
N ALA A 347 3.99 10.50 -43.84
CA ALA A 347 3.45 9.75 -44.97
C ALA A 347 2.33 8.78 -44.54
N GLY A 348 2.38 8.31 -43.29
CA GLY A 348 1.44 7.36 -42.70
C GLY A 348 2.04 5.97 -42.58
N PHE A 349 1.58 5.20 -41.59
CA PHE A 349 2.01 3.82 -41.37
C PHE A 349 0.86 2.93 -40.89
N GLU A 350 0.90 1.66 -41.27
CA GLU A 350 -0.02 0.64 -40.73
C GLU A 350 0.41 0.18 -39.33
N ALA A 351 -0.55 -0.12 -38.46
CA ALA A 351 -0.26 -0.76 -37.17
C ALA A 351 0.35 -2.17 -37.40
N THR A 352 1.52 -2.42 -36.81
CA THR A 352 2.14 -3.75 -36.88
C THR A 352 1.54 -4.69 -35.81
N PRO A 353 1.56 -6.02 -36.03
CA PRO A 353 1.15 -6.99 -35.00
C PRO A 353 1.91 -6.83 -33.68
N GLU A 354 3.17 -6.37 -33.73
CA GLU A 354 3.97 -6.05 -32.55
C GLU A 354 3.38 -4.89 -31.71
N MET A 355 2.86 -3.84 -32.36
CA MET A 355 2.22 -2.70 -31.66
C MET A 355 0.93 -3.14 -30.95
N LEU A 356 0.13 -4.00 -31.58
CA LEU A 356 -1.08 -4.58 -30.96
C LEU A 356 -0.73 -5.53 -29.81
N SER A 357 0.31 -6.35 -29.98
CA SER A 357 0.82 -7.27 -28.95
C SER A 357 1.37 -6.54 -27.71
N ILE A 358 2.19 -5.51 -27.90
CA ILE A 358 2.77 -4.70 -26.80
C ILE A 358 1.70 -3.91 -26.03
N THR A 359 0.60 -3.52 -26.69
CA THR A 359 -0.52 -2.83 -26.04
C THR A 359 -1.56 -3.78 -25.43
N GLY A 360 -1.67 -5.00 -25.94
CA GLY A 360 -2.67 -5.98 -25.51
C GLY A 360 -4.09 -5.58 -25.90
N MET A 361 -4.27 -5.00 -27.10
CA MET A 361 -5.51 -4.33 -27.52
C MET A 361 -5.96 -4.79 -28.91
N THR A 362 -7.28 -4.73 -29.17
CA THR A 362 -7.80 -4.93 -30.53
C THR A 362 -7.44 -3.74 -31.42
N LEU A 363 -7.49 -3.93 -32.74
CA LEU A 363 -7.20 -2.90 -33.74
C LEU A 363 -8.04 -1.62 -33.52
N GLU A 364 -9.33 -1.76 -33.25
CA GLU A 364 -10.26 -0.65 -32.97
C GLU A 364 -9.90 0.10 -31.68
N GLN A 365 -9.58 -0.63 -30.62
CA GLN A 365 -9.17 -0.04 -29.35
C GLN A 365 -7.83 0.70 -29.49
N PHE A 366 -6.91 0.15 -30.30
CA PHE A 366 -5.62 0.76 -30.60
C PHE A 366 -5.79 2.10 -31.35
N VAL A 367 -6.76 2.23 -32.26
CA VAL A 367 -7.11 3.52 -32.88
C VAL A 367 -7.51 4.56 -31.83
N GLY A 368 -8.36 4.17 -30.86
CA GLY A 368 -8.75 5.05 -29.75
C GLY A 368 -7.57 5.50 -28.87
N LEU A 369 -6.59 4.61 -28.63
CA LEU A 369 -5.36 4.93 -27.91
C LEU A 369 -4.45 5.87 -28.73
N MET A 370 -4.27 5.61 -30.02
CA MET A 370 -3.44 6.43 -30.91
C MET A 370 -4.03 7.84 -31.10
N ALA A 371 -5.36 7.96 -31.19
CA ALA A 371 -6.08 9.24 -31.10
C ALA A 371 -5.92 9.93 -29.74
N GLY A 372 -5.63 9.19 -28.68
CA GLY A 372 -5.19 9.71 -27.38
C GLY A 372 -3.77 10.28 -27.39
N LEU A 373 -2.85 9.66 -28.15
CA LEU A 373 -1.43 10.05 -28.25
C LEU A 373 -1.14 11.16 -29.28
N GLY A 374 -2.10 11.52 -30.14
CA GLY A 374 -1.95 12.58 -31.15
C GLY A 374 -1.77 12.08 -32.58
N TYR A 375 -2.23 10.88 -32.89
CA TYR A 375 -2.30 10.34 -34.26
C TYR A 375 -3.75 10.27 -34.74
N SER A 376 -4.00 10.59 -36.01
CA SER A 376 -5.23 10.18 -36.70
C SER A 376 -5.07 8.73 -37.16
N GLY A 377 -6.17 7.98 -37.24
CA GLY A 377 -6.21 6.62 -37.78
C GLY A 377 -7.34 6.49 -38.78
N GLU A 378 -7.00 6.36 -40.07
CA GLU A 378 -7.96 6.26 -41.15
C GLU A 378 -8.23 4.79 -41.48
N LYS A 379 -9.51 4.36 -41.45
CA LYS A 379 -9.90 2.98 -41.76
C LYS A 379 -9.82 2.74 -43.26
N ALA A 380 -9.13 1.69 -43.65
CA ALA A 380 -9.16 1.12 -44.99
C ALA A 380 -9.42 -0.38 -44.90
N GLU A 381 -9.82 -1.01 -46.01
CA GLU A 381 -10.11 -2.44 -46.08
C GLU A 381 -9.40 -3.04 -47.29
N ARG A 382 -8.82 -4.23 -47.13
CA ARG A 382 -8.17 -4.98 -48.21
C ARG A 382 -8.57 -6.46 -48.14
N VAL A 383 -8.53 -7.13 -49.28
CA VAL A 383 -8.64 -8.59 -49.32
C VAL A 383 -7.47 -9.19 -48.53
N LYS A 384 -7.78 -10.09 -47.59
CA LYS A 384 -6.80 -10.83 -46.80
C LYS A 384 -5.98 -11.75 -47.68
N VAL A 385 -4.76 -11.32 -47.98
CA VAL A 385 -3.74 -12.21 -48.54
C VAL A 385 -3.29 -13.15 -47.42
N LYS A 386 -3.95 -14.31 -47.31
CA LYS A 386 -3.45 -15.44 -46.51
C LYS A 386 -2.01 -15.69 -46.96
N ALA A 387 -1.04 -15.43 -46.07
CA ALA A 387 0.34 -15.84 -46.28
C ALA A 387 0.32 -17.35 -46.57
N ALA A 388 0.82 -17.76 -47.74
CA ALA A 388 0.82 -19.15 -48.14
C ALA A 388 1.52 -19.96 -47.04
N ALA A 389 0.86 -21.02 -46.56
CA ALA A 389 1.47 -21.93 -45.60
C ALA A 389 2.82 -22.39 -46.19
N PRO A 390 3.91 -22.42 -45.41
CA PRO A 390 5.21 -22.78 -45.92
C PRO A 390 5.10 -24.16 -46.56
N VAL A 391 5.30 -24.23 -47.88
CA VAL A 391 5.22 -25.48 -48.62
C VAL A 391 6.30 -26.38 -48.03
N ILE A 392 5.87 -27.41 -47.29
CA ILE A 392 6.78 -28.42 -46.76
C ILE A 392 7.36 -29.10 -47.98
N ALA A 393 8.58 -28.70 -48.35
CA ALA A 393 9.32 -29.30 -49.43
C ALA A 393 9.44 -30.79 -49.12
N LYS A 394 8.74 -31.61 -49.91
CA LYS A 394 8.71 -33.05 -49.75
C LYS A 394 10.11 -33.58 -50.06
N VAL A 395 10.92 -33.76 -49.02
CA VAL A 395 12.26 -34.34 -49.14
C VAL A 395 12.09 -35.73 -49.74
N GLU A 396 12.66 -35.94 -50.93
CA GLU A 396 12.74 -37.26 -51.53
C GLU A 396 13.68 -38.10 -50.67
N ALA A 397 13.13 -39.13 -50.05
CA ALA A 397 13.93 -40.20 -49.47
C ALA A 397 14.54 -41.01 -50.62
N PRO A 398 15.85 -41.28 -50.60
CA PRO A 398 16.49 -42.08 -51.65
C PRO A 398 16.00 -43.53 -51.58
N GLU A 399 15.93 -44.18 -52.74
CA GLU A 399 15.56 -45.60 -52.85
C GLU A 399 16.74 -46.48 -52.38
N GLU A 400 16.46 -47.45 -51.50
CA GLU A 400 17.34 -48.59 -51.22
C GLU A 400 16.73 -49.89 -51.77
N PRO A 401 17.55 -50.84 -52.29
CA PRO A 401 17.05 -51.91 -53.16
C PRO A 401 16.49 -53.14 -52.43
N VAL A 402 15.71 -53.90 -53.21
CA VAL A 402 14.96 -55.13 -52.90
C VAL A 402 15.76 -56.19 -52.12
N SER A 403 15.12 -56.76 -51.08
CA SER A 403 15.61 -57.94 -50.33
C SER A 403 15.10 -59.27 -50.91
N LEU A 404 15.86 -60.36 -50.71
CA LEU A 404 15.57 -61.70 -51.24
C LEU A 404 15.49 -62.78 -50.13
N ASN A 405 14.27 -63.10 -49.71
CA ASN A 405 13.83 -64.37 -49.08
C ASN A 405 14.43 -64.78 -47.70
N PRO A 406 13.79 -65.71 -46.95
CA PRO A 406 12.35 -65.98 -46.79
C PRO A 406 11.88 -65.97 -45.30
N VAL A 407 10.58 -66.17 -45.07
CA VAL A 407 9.93 -66.26 -43.73
C VAL A 407 10.09 -67.67 -43.11
N PRO A 408 9.87 -67.85 -41.78
CA PRO A 408 8.53 -68.33 -41.34
C PRO A 408 8.00 -67.78 -39.98
N GLU A 409 6.66 -67.83 -39.84
CA GLU A 409 5.84 -68.08 -38.62
C GLU A 409 5.97 -67.11 -37.40
N GLU A 410 4.91 -66.71 -36.67
CA GLU A 410 3.59 -67.31 -36.34
C GLU A 410 2.43 -66.27 -36.19
N VAL A 411 1.17 -66.74 -36.28
CA VAL A 411 -0.03 -66.45 -35.41
C VAL A 411 -0.31 -64.99 -34.95
N SER A 412 -1.50 -64.37 -35.12
CA SER A 412 -2.78 -64.85 -35.69
C SER A 412 -3.72 -63.72 -36.16
N LEU A 413 -4.50 -64.07 -37.18
CA LEU A 413 -5.95 -63.89 -37.34
C LEU A 413 -6.72 -63.12 -36.23
N ILE A 414 -7.46 -62.08 -36.64
CA ILE A 414 -8.94 -62.00 -36.53
C ILE A 414 -9.43 -60.93 -37.53
N ASN A 415 -10.35 -61.31 -38.42
CA ASN A 415 -11.10 -60.38 -39.26
C ASN A 415 -12.42 -61.05 -39.70
N PRO A 416 -13.61 -60.51 -39.37
CA PRO A 416 -14.84 -60.88 -40.04
C PRO A 416 -14.90 -60.22 -41.43
N ALA A 417 -15.49 -60.92 -42.41
CA ALA A 417 -15.64 -60.43 -43.78
C ALA A 417 -16.68 -59.29 -43.88
N PRO A 418 -16.61 -58.41 -44.90
CA PRO A 418 -17.51 -57.27 -45.04
C PRO A 418 -18.89 -57.68 -45.59
N GLU A 419 -19.94 -56.96 -45.18
CA GLU A 419 -21.21 -56.91 -45.92
C GLU A 419 -21.11 -55.92 -47.08
N GLU A 420 -21.62 -56.31 -48.25
CA GLU A 420 -21.71 -55.43 -49.41
C GLU A 420 -22.84 -54.41 -49.21
N VAL A 421 -22.51 -53.13 -49.06
CA VAL A 421 -23.46 -52.02 -49.19
C VAL A 421 -23.10 -51.23 -50.45
N SER A 422 -24.08 -51.04 -51.33
CA SER A 422 -23.87 -50.47 -52.66
C SER A 422 -23.33 -49.03 -52.61
N LEU A 423 -22.37 -48.75 -53.50
CA LEU A 423 -21.95 -47.38 -53.80
C LEU A 423 -23.17 -46.57 -54.30
N PRO A 424 -23.55 -45.45 -53.68
CA PRO A 424 -24.30 -44.43 -54.38
C PRO A 424 -23.42 -43.86 -55.51
N ALA A 425 -24.04 -43.53 -56.64
CA ALA A 425 -23.37 -42.75 -57.69
C ALA A 425 -22.91 -41.40 -57.11
N PRO A 426 -21.86 -40.76 -57.68
CA PRO A 426 -21.40 -39.47 -57.19
C PRO A 426 -22.50 -38.42 -57.37
N GLU A 427 -23.18 -38.07 -56.29
CA GLU A 427 -23.92 -36.80 -56.21
C GLU A 427 -22.94 -35.67 -56.50
N ALA A 428 -23.39 -34.71 -57.31
CA ALA A 428 -22.55 -33.59 -57.69
C ALA A 428 -22.15 -32.83 -56.43
N VAL A 429 -20.85 -32.68 -56.21
CA VAL A 429 -20.33 -31.78 -55.18
C VAL A 429 -20.86 -30.39 -55.51
N GLU A 430 -21.82 -29.90 -54.73
CA GLU A 430 -22.29 -28.52 -54.84
C GLU A 430 -21.07 -27.60 -54.80
N PRO A 431 -20.97 -26.59 -55.68
CA PRO A 431 -19.82 -25.71 -55.69
C PRO A 431 -19.71 -25.07 -54.31
N VAL A 432 -18.60 -25.35 -53.60
CA VAL A 432 -18.31 -24.77 -52.28
C VAL A 432 -18.51 -23.27 -52.40
N ALA A 433 -19.58 -22.76 -51.76
CA ALA A 433 -20.08 -21.41 -52.00
C ALA A 433 -18.92 -20.43 -51.84
N GLU A 434 -18.66 -19.67 -52.92
CA GLU A 434 -17.42 -18.91 -53.11
C GLU A 434 -17.14 -18.05 -51.88
N ALA A 435 -16.19 -18.52 -51.05
CA ALA A 435 -16.04 -18.04 -49.70
C ALA A 435 -15.56 -16.59 -49.75
N ALA A 436 -16.50 -15.66 -49.58
CA ALA A 436 -16.30 -14.24 -49.84
C ALA A 436 -14.99 -13.76 -49.21
N PRO A 437 -14.13 -13.05 -49.96
CA PRO A 437 -12.78 -12.76 -49.54
C PRO A 437 -12.79 -12.11 -48.16
N GLU A 438 -12.14 -12.77 -47.18
CA GLU A 438 -12.00 -12.23 -45.83
C GLU A 438 -11.42 -10.81 -45.94
N MET A 439 -12.20 -9.77 -45.62
CA MET A 439 -11.72 -8.39 -45.72
C MET A 439 -10.97 -8.03 -44.45
N GLU A 440 -9.66 -7.87 -44.56
CA GLU A 440 -8.84 -7.31 -43.49
C GLU A 440 -8.99 -5.79 -43.48
N SER A 441 -9.78 -5.29 -42.54
CA SER A 441 -9.73 -3.88 -42.15
C SER A 441 -8.37 -3.56 -41.54
N TYR A 442 -7.71 -2.53 -42.05
CA TYR A 442 -6.47 -1.98 -41.53
C TYR A 442 -6.64 -0.48 -41.26
N TYR A 443 -5.72 0.11 -40.51
CA TYR A 443 -5.72 1.54 -40.25
C TYR A 443 -4.35 2.15 -40.58
N THR A 444 -4.37 3.23 -41.36
CA THR A 444 -3.19 4.04 -41.64
C THR A 444 -3.15 5.20 -40.65
N PHE A 445 -2.03 5.32 -39.93
CA PHE A 445 -1.85 6.28 -38.85
C PHE A 445 -0.95 7.44 -39.28
N THR A 446 -1.45 8.67 -39.15
CA THR A 446 -0.73 9.92 -39.44
C THR A 446 -0.62 10.78 -38.19
N TRP A 447 0.46 11.53 -38.03
CA TRP A 447 0.64 12.44 -36.89
C TRP A 447 -0.26 13.67 -37.03
N ALA A 448 -1.32 13.70 -36.23
CA ALA A 448 -2.34 14.74 -36.22
C ALA A 448 -2.34 15.42 -34.83
N PRO A 449 -1.40 16.34 -34.56
CA PRO A 449 -1.20 16.91 -33.24
C PRO A 449 -2.45 17.69 -32.82
N LYS A 450 -3.24 17.13 -31.90
CA LYS A 450 -4.43 17.78 -31.36
C LYS A 450 -4.07 19.20 -30.91
N PRO A 451 -4.85 20.24 -31.30
CA PRO A 451 -4.67 21.57 -30.78
C PRO A 451 -4.65 21.52 -29.25
N ARG A 452 -3.58 22.02 -28.63
CA ARG A 452 -3.56 22.17 -27.17
C ARG A 452 -4.72 23.07 -26.79
N GLU A 453 -5.68 22.53 -26.06
CA GLU A 453 -6.70 23.30 -25.36
C GLU A 453 -5.98 24.30 -24.46
N ARG A 454 -5.90 25.55 -24.93
CA ARG A 454 -5.56 26.66 -24.06
C ARG A 454 -6.73 26.76 -23.07
N PRO A 455 -6.50 26.69 -21.75
CA PRO A 455 -7.57 27.00 -20.81
C PRO A 455 -8.14 28.36 -21.20
N ALA A 456 -9.46 28.43 -21.38
CA ALA A 456 -10.12 29.61 -21.92
C ALA A 456 -9.68 30.82 -21.10
N ARG A 457 -9.01 31.78 -21.76
CA ARG A 457 -8.58 33.01 -21.09
C ARG A 457 -9.85 33.67 -20.57
N PRO A 458 -10.05 33.82 -19.24
CA PRO A 458 -11.29 34.35 -18.71
C PRO A 458 -11.53 35.70 -19.36
N GLU A 459 -12.75 35.90 -19.89
CA GLU A 459 -13.06 37.12 -20.62
C GLU A 459 -12.76 38.33 -19.74
N ARG A 460 -12.00 39.27 -20.31
CA ARG A 460 -11.56 40.45 -19.57
C ARG A 460 -12.78 41.35 -19.44
N ALA A 461 -13.46 41.25 -18.29
CA ALA A 461 -14.67 41.98 -17.97
C ALA A 461 -14.61 43.44 -18.45
N PRO A 462 -15.71 43.98 -19.03
CA PRO A 462 -15.72 45.30 -19.63
C PRO A 462 -15.27 46.35 -18.64
N ARG A 463 -14.31 47.17 -19.07
CA ARG A 463 -13.66 48.17 -18.24
C ARG A 463 -14.69 49.26 -17.90
N PRO A 464 -15.00 49.52 -16.61
CA PRO A 464 -16.02 50.50 -16.26
C PRO A 464 -15.63 51.90 -16.76
N GLU A 465 -16.64 52.68 -17.11
CA GLU A 465 -16.46 53.94 -17.83
C GLU A 465 -15.77 55.04 -16.99
N ARG A 466 -15.08 55.93 -17.69
CA ARG A 466 -14.17 56.91 -17.11
C ARG A 466 -14.90 58.24 -16.87
N SER A 467 -15.53 58.37 -15.70
CA SER A 467 -16.12 59.64 -15.25
C SER A 467 -15.08 60.79 -15.25
N PRO A 468 -15.49 62.04 -15.54
CA PRO A 468 -14.58 63.13 -15.88
C PRO A 468 -13.83 63.72 -14.68
N ARG A 469 -12.67 64.33 -14.99
CA ARG A 469 -11.81 65.02 -14.03
C ARG A 469 -11.99 66.54 -14.19
N PRO A 470 -12.33 67.30 -13.13
CA PRO A 470 -12.38 68.76 -13.22
C PRO A 470 -10.98 69.37 -13.35
N GLU A 471 -10.88 70.49 -14.06
CA GLU A 471 -9.64 71.22 -14.29
C GLU A 471 -9.25 72.12 -13.11
N ARG A 472 -7.96 72.45 -13.00
CA ARG A 472 -7.57 73.84 -12.66
C ARG A 472 -6.17 74.22 -13.17
N SER A 473 -6.14 75.32 -13.93
CA SER A 473 -5.05 76.30 -14.07
C SER A 473 -3.60 75.79 -14.26
N GLN A 474 -3.21 75.76 -15.53
CA GLN A 474 -1.87 76.11 -16.04
C GLN A 474 -1.37 77.48 -15.46
N PRO A 475 -0.04 77.82 -15.49
CA PRO A 475 0.70 78.00 -16.76
C PRO A 475 2.22 77.69 -16.83
N ARG A 476 2.64 77.24 -18.02
CA ARG A 476 3.81 77.66 -18.85
C ARG A 476 5.19 77.87 -18.17
N THR A 477 6.20 77.00 -18.40
CA THR A 477 7.16 76.90 -19.55
C THR A 477 8.17 78.07 -19.67
N PRO A 478 9.42 77.88 -20.15
CA PRO A 478 9.87 76.81 -21.08
C PRO A 478 11.27 76.17 -20.79
N ALA A 479 11.69 75.28 -21.71
CA ALA A 479 13.01 75.07 -22.37
C ALA A 479 14.32 75.64 -21.76
N THR A 480 15.53 75.10 -22.02
CA THR A 480 16.07 73.84 -22.63
C THR A 480 17.61 73.86 -22.45
N GLU A 481 18.30 72.72 -22.63
CA GLU A 481 19.77 72.58 -22.85
C GLU A 481 20.79 73.10 -21.80
N ALA A 482 21.52 72.16 -21.18
CA ALA A 482 23.00 72.19 -21.06
C ALA A 482 23.55 70.84 -20.53
N ALA A 483 24.81 70.56 -20.86
CA ALA A 483 25.66 69.46 -20.34
C ALA A 483 27.14 69.95 -20.43
N PRO A 484 28.19 69.19 -20.03
CA PRO A 484 28.29 67.93 -19.26
C PRO A 484 29.33 68.01 -18.09
N VAL A 485 29.78 66.84 -17.57
CA VAL A 485 30.95 66.62 -16.66
C VAL A 485 30.83 67.29 -15.25
N VAL A 486 31.55 66.97 -14.15
CA VAL A 486 32.84 66.27 -13.86
C VAL A 486 32.70 65.30 -12.65
N GLU A 487 33.66 64.39 -12.48
CA GLU A 487 33.88 63.52 -11.30
C GLU A 487 34.25 64.30 -10.00
N GLY A 488 34.17 63.66 -8.82
CA GLY A 488 34.89 64.16 -7.64
C GLY A 488 34.46 63.72 -6.24
N ALA A 489 35.20 62.74 -5.68
CA ALA A 489 35.59 62.57 -4.27
C ALA A 489 34.56 62.40 -3.11
N GLU A 490 35.06 61.62 -2.14
CA GLU A 490 34.52 61.16 -0.86
C GLU A 490 34.15 62.26 0.18
N ALA A 491 33.18 61.96 1.04
CA ALA A 491 33.34 62.00 2.51
C ALA A 491 32.15 61.31 3.22
N ALA A 492 32.30 60.96 4.51
CA ALA A 492 31.31 60.21 5.30
C ALA A 492 30.79 61.02 6.54
N PRO A 493 30.32 60.43 7.67
CA PRO A 493 28.88 60.49 7.98
C PRO A 493 28.51 61.08 9.36
N VAL A 494 27.31 61.68 9.50
CA VAL A 494 26.78 62.11 10.83
C VAL A 494 25.25 62.02 10.96
N GLU A 495 24.82 61.96 12.23
CA GLU A 495 23.51 62.14 12.88
C GLU A 495 22.28 62.61 12.05
N ALA A 496 21.07 62.02 12.13
CA ALA A 496 20.20 61.61 13.27
C ALA A 496 19.18 62.68 13.72
N ALA A 497 17.88 62.31 13.75
CA ALA A 497 16.85 62.91 14.62
C ALA A 497 15.51 62.12 14.59
N ARG A 498 14.98 61.79 15.78
CA ARG A 498 13.56 61.44 16.06
C ARG A 498 12.84 62.71 16.54
N PRO A 499 11.50 62.90 16.39
CA PRO A 499 10.50 62.37 17.35
C PRO A 499 9.09 62.16 16.72
N PRO A 500 7.96 62.07 17.48
CA PRO A 500 7.69 61.57 18.85
C PRO A 500 6.91 60.23 18.83
N ARG A 501 6.96 59.31 19.82
CA ARG A 501 6.43 59.28 21.22
C ARG A 501 4.90 59.29 21.37
N GLN A 502 4.36 58.22 21.99
CA GLN A 502 3.48 58.17 23.19
C GLN A 502 2.51 56.96 23.17
N ASP A 503 2.11 56.32 24.29
CA ASP A 503 2.82 56.08 25.57
C ASP A 503 2.10 54.99 26.42
N ARG A 504 2.71 54.64 27.57
CA ARG A 504 2.29 53.72 28.67
C ARG A 504 2.78 52.27 28.55
N ASP A 505 3.54 51.70 29.50
CA ASP A 505 3.42 51.56 30.98
C ASP A 505 2.41 50.46 31.41
N ARG A 506 2.64 49.60 32.42
CA ARG A 506 3.80 49.25 33.32
C ARG A 506 3.45 47.90 34.03
N ARG A 507 4.20 47.20 34.90
CA ARG A 507 5.45 47.34 35.72
C ARG A 507 6.06 45.90 35.88
N LYS A 508 7.35 45.64 36.14
CA LYS A 508 8.07 45.47 37.46
C LYS A 508 7.44 44.46 38.45
N ASP A 509 8.17 43.66 39.25
CA ASP A 509 9.63 43.45 39.53
C ASP A 509 9.88 41.92 39.73
N GLY A 510 11.06 41.27 39.83
CA GLY A 510 12.43 41.57 40.32
C GLY A 510 12.86 40.36 41.22
N GLU A 511 14.11 40.06 41.57
CA GLU A 511 15.43 40.62 41.20
C GLU A 511 16.60 39.70 41.67
N GLN A 512 17.65 39.48 40.84
CA GLN A 512 19.07 39.19 41.22
C GLN A 512 19.40 37.88 42.02
N ARG A 513 20.66 37.40 42.20
CA ARG A 513 22.04 37.89 41.88
C ARG A 513 23.01 36.68 41.62
N GLY A 514 24.15 36.89 40.94
CA GLY A 514 25.26 35.88 40.75
C GLY A 514 26.38 36.00 41.80
N PRO A 515 27.70 35.79 41.51
CA PRO A 515 28.37 35.43 40.23
C PRO A 515 29.66 34.53 40.32
N GLN A 516 30.50 34.54 39.26
CA GLN A 516 31.95 34.17 39.14
C GLN A 516 32.42 32.72 38.80
N GLY A 517 33.46 32.67 37.93
CA GLY A 517 34.25 31.50 37.49
C GLY A 517 35.05 31.81 36.20
N LYS A 518 36.29 31.31 36.03
CA LYS A 518 37.17 31.57 34.86
C LYS A 518 37.84 30.27 34.32
N PRO A 519 38.37 30.26 33.06
CA PRO A 519 38.64 29.03 32.30
C PRO A 519 40.10 28.53 32.31
N ARG A 520 40.31 27.26 31.91
CA ARG A 520 41.60 26.63 31.50
C ARG A 520 41.36 25.34 30.69
N GLU A 521 41.95 25.19 29.51
CA GLU A 521 43.12 24.33 29.14
C GLU A 521 42.80 22.84 28.85
N SER A 522 43.78 22.06 28.39
CA SER A 522 43.55 21.01 27.36
C SER A 522 44.44 19.76 27.42
N ARG A 523 43.95 18.64 26.81
CA ARG A 523 44.67 17.39 26.45
C ARG A 523 45.06 16.47 27.64
N PRO A 524 45.45 15.19 27.42
CA PRO A 524 45.75 14.48 26.16
C PRO A 524 44.94 13.21 25.87
N TYR A 525 45.38 12.46 24.84
CA TYR A 525 44.84 11.18 24.33
C TYR A 525 45.99 10.16 24.28
N GLU A 526 45.76 8.96 24.81
CA GLU A 526 46.72 7.83 24.86
C GLU A 526 45.90 6.54 25.12
N GLY A 527 46.17 5.36 24.56
CA GLY A 527 47.11 4.93 23.50
C GLY A 527 46.52 3.66 22.84
N SER A 528 47.23 2.70 22.24
CA SER A 528 48.63 2.60 21.79
C SER A 528 48.71 1.49 20.72
N LYS A 529 49.60 1.60 19.72
CA LYS A 529 49.91 0.51 18.79
C LYS A 529 51.25 -0.14 19.15
N PRO A 530 51.38 -1.47 19.10
CA PRO A 530 52.63 -2.13 18.76
C PRO A 530 52.73 -2.33 17.23
N LYS A 531 53.94 -2.21 16.67
CA LYS A 531 54.24 -2.52 15.27
C LYS A 531 55.32 -3.59 15.24
N GLY A 532 54.95 -4.81 14.84
CA GLY A 532 55.89 -5.89 14.49
C GLY A 532 56.31 -5.78 13.01
N ASP A 533 57.50 -6.29 12.66
CA ASP A 533 58.15 -6.01 11.37
C ASP A 533 58.72 -7.28 10.71
N ARG A 534 58.79 -7.27 9.36
CA ARG A 534 59.57 -8.14 8.44
C ARG A 534 59.13 -9.56 8.03
N ASN A 535 59.27 -9.76 6.71
CA ASN A 535 59.68 -10.96 5.95
C ASN A 535 58.72 -12.20 5.91
N ASP A 536 58.73 -13.04 4.86
CA ASP A 536 59.56 -13.08 3.62
C ASP A 536 58.80 -13.72 2.41
N ARG A 537 59.27 -13.47 1.18
CA ARG A 537 59.09 -14.23 -0.12
C ARG A 537 57.73 -14.80 -0.59
N GLY A 538 57.48 -14.67 -1.91
CA GLY A 538 56.79 -15.71 -2.72
C GLY A 538 55.74 -15.22 -3.75
N PRO A 539 55.84 -15.54 -5.07
CA PRO A 539 54.94 -14.98 -6.10
C PRO A 539 54.10 -16.00 -6.93
N ARG A 540 53.04 -15.49 -7.60
CA ARG A 540 52.17 -16.15 -8.61
C ARG A 540 51.22 -17.24 -8.02
N LYS A 541 50.04 -17.54 -8.58
CA LYS A 541 49.58 -17.48 -9.99
C LYS A 541 48.04 -17.27 -10.12
N ASP A 542 47.52 -17.39 -11.34
CA ASP A 542 46.23 -16.84 -11.82
C ASP A 542 44.95 -17.66 -11.53
N ASP A 543 43.81 -16.98 -11.73
CA ASP A 543 42.42 -17.42 -11.97
C ASP A 543 41.94 -18.85 -11.61
N THR A 544 40.86 -18.91 -10.83
CA THR A 544 39.70 -19.78 -11.13
C THR A 544 38.43 -19.32 -10.41
N LYS A 545 37.27 -19.44 -11.07
CA LYS A 545 35.96 -19.09 -10.49
C LYS A 545 35.63 -19.98 -9.29
N LYS A 546 35.10 -19.40 -8.21
CA LYS A 546 34.55 -20.15 -7.07
C LYS A 546 33.08 -19.78 -6.82
N THR A 547 32.19 -20.72 -7.07
CA THR A 547 30.84 -20.75 -6.49
C THR A 547 30.94 -21.03 -4.99
N TYR A 548 30.08 -20.39 -4.20
CA TYR A 548 29.98 -20.60 -2.75
C TYR A 548 28.70 -21.38 -2.43
N GLU A 549 28.82 -22.69 -2.19
CA GLU A 549 27.80 -23.44 -1.46
C GLU A 549 28.01 -23.27 0.06
N ALA A 550 26.92 -23.23 0.81
CA ALA A 550 26.94 -22.94 2.24
C ALA A 550 26.64 -24.18 3.10
N ARG A 551 27.69 -24.66 3.80
CA ARG A 551 27.74 -25.76 4.79
C ARG A 551 27.93 -27.18 4.20
N PRO A 552 28.72 -28.04 4.88
CA PRO A 552 28.76 -29.47 4.60
C PRO A 552 27.47 -30.16 5.09
N PRO A 553 27.10 -31.34 4.53
CA PRO A 553 25.97 -32.12 5.00
C PRO A 553 26.17 -32.60 6.45
N ARG A 554 25.10 -32.62 7.24
CA ARG A 554 25.09 -33.27 8.55
C ARG A 554 24.97 -34.78 8.37
N VAL A 555 25.83 -35.53 9.04
CA VAL A 555 25.62 -36.96 9.27
C VAL A 555 24.47 -37.12 10.26
N GLU A 556 23.41 -37.82 9.86
CA GLU A 556 22.32 -38.17 10.76
C GLU A 556 22.78 -39.25 11.75
N LYS A 557 22.34 -39.14 13.02
CA LYS A 557 22.62 -40.17 14.01
C LYS A 557 21.65 -41.33 13.83
N PRO A 558 22.08 -42.60 13.98
CA PRO A 558 21.16 -43.72 14.01
C PRO A 558 20.15 -43.56 15.16
N ILE A 559 18.92 -44.03 14.93
CA ILE A 559 17.82 -43.95 15.90
C ILE A 559 18.04 -44.98 17.00
N ASP A 560 17.75 -44.58 18.23
CA ASP A 560 17.83 -45.41 19.43
C ASP A 560 16.81 -46.58 19.37
N PRO A 561 17.22 -47.86 19.47
CA PRO A 561 16.33 -49.01 19.25
C PRO A 561 15.22 -49.14 20.30
N ASP A 562 15.38 -48.60 21.51
CA ASP A 562 14.37 -48.66 22.57
C ASP A 562 13.34 -47.50 22.51
N ASN A 563 13.34 -46.73 21.42
CA ASN A 563 12.34 -45.67 21.20
C ASN A 563 10.96 -46.26 20.81
N PRO A 564 9.88 -46.02 21.57
CA PRO A 564 8.56 -46.61 21.32
C PRO A 564 7.92 -46.23 19.97
N PHE A 565 8.45 -45.22 19.26
CA PHE A 565 7.95 -44.82 17.93
C PHE A 565 8.69 -45.50 16.76
N ALA A 566 9.79 -46.25 17.01
CA ALA A 566 10.58 -46.88 15.95
C ALA A 566 9.78 -47.86 15.07
N VAL A 567 8.82 -48.57 15.66
CA VAL A 567 7.96 -49.56 14.98
C VAL A 567 7.14 -48.94 13.83
N LEU A 568 6.69 -47.68 13.99
CA LEU A 568 5.91 -46.98 12.96
C LEU A 568 6.76 -46.52 11.76
N ALA A 569 8.06 -46.30 11.95
CA ALA A 569 8.98 -45.98 10.85
C ALA A 569 9.22 -47.21 9.96
N ALA A 570 9.42 -48.39 10.56
CA ALA A 570 9.65 -49.64 9.83
C ALA A 570 8.45 -50.06 8.95
N LEU A 571 7.21 -49.76 9.38
CA LEU A 571 5.99 -50.04 8.62
C LEU A 571 5.77 -49.12 7.40
N ARG A 572 6.46 -47.98 7.32
CA ARG A 572 6.31 -47.00 6.22
C ARG A 572 7.22 -47.24 5.01
N LEU A 573 8.03 -48.30 5.03
CA LEU A 573 8.97 -48.68 3.97
C LEU A 573 8.57 -49.99 3.26
N LYS A 574 7.29 -50.39 3.34
CA LYS A 574 6.72 -51.56 2.66
C LYS A 574 5.32 -51.29 2.09
N THR A 575 5.23 -50.32 1.19
CA THR A 575 4.14 -50.08 0.24
C THR A 575 4.73 -49.52 -1.04
#